data_AF-A0ABC8YJJ5-F1
#
_entry.id   AF-A0ABC8YJJ5-F1
#
_cell.length_a   1.000
_cell.length_b   1.000
_cell.length_c   1.000
_cell.angle_alpha   90.00
_cell.angle_beta   90.00
_cell.angle_gamma   90.00
#
_symmetry.space_group_name_H-M   'P 1'
#
loop_
_entity.id
_entity.type
_entity.pdbx_description
1 polymer ?
#
loop_
_entity_poly.entity_id
_entity_poly.type
_entity_poly.pdbx_seq_one_letter_code
_entity_poly.pdbx_strand_id
1 'polypeptide(L)'
;MIRPHRPPLALTHVRRSRLSLCLRSPRPWPLRPAIPSRFTRHRLVLAALFLITHAQPLRRSRGGRQYKNQTKSTRIIRGGDPGRVVEEEVASDRPNRGGAAALQQQPASHGDAGRLPRGVPAARREADGNRRAGTVAPARVSVAAIGSAKVGVGVKVGGGARVGVARRGAPCRASLIEPDGGRLVDLVAPEEGGRRAALRQEAASLPHRVRLGRVEKEWVHVLSEGWASPLQGFMREHEFLQALHFNAIRGEDGRMVNMSVPIVLSVGDAQRRAIQADGATRVALVDDRDRPIAVLSDIEIYKHNKEERIARTWGTTAPGLPYVEEAITNAGDWLIGGDLEVIEPIKYNDGLDQYRLSPAQLREEFARRNADAVFAFQLRNPVHNGHALLMTDTRKRLLDMGYKNPVLLLHPLGGFTKADDVPLSWRMKQHEKVLEEGVLNPESTVVAIFPSPMHYAGPTEVQWHAKARINAGANFYIVGRDPAGMSHPTAKRDLYDADHGKKVLSMAPGLERLNILPFRVAAYDTKQKKMDFFDPSRKDDFLFISGTKMRTLAKNRESPPDGFMCPGGWKVLVEYYDSLVPSEGSSKLREPVAA
;
A
#
# COMPACT_ATOMS: atom_id res chain seq x y z
N MET A 1 49.02 40.94 -51.33
CA MET A 1 47.96 41.77 -50.71
C MET A 1 47.36 40.96 -49.57
N ILE A 2 47.20 41.41 -48.32
CA ILE A 2 47.77 42.55 -47.56
C ILE A 2 48.35 41.99 -46.23
N ARG A 3 49.16 42.78 -45.51
CA ARG A 3 50.03 42.37 -44.38
C ARG A 3 49.48 42.87 -43.00
N PRO A 4 50.15 42.74 -41.82
CA PRO A 4 49.55 42.01 -40.68
C PRO A 4 49.66 42.71 -39.30
N HIS A 5 49.52 41.91 -38.21
CA HIS A 5 50.26 42.02 -36.92
C HIS A 5 49.87 43.05 -35.81
N ARG A 6 49.55 42.49 -34.61
CA ARG A 6 50.17 42.76 -33.27
C ARG A 6 49.98 44.14 -32.57
N PRO A 7 50.35 44.32 -31.27
CA PRO A 7 50.36 43.42 -30.08
C PRO A 7 49.78 44.16 -28.80
N PRO A 8 50.17 43.91 -27.51
CA PRO A 8 49.48 44.43 -26.31
C PRO A 8 50.34 45.37 -25.40
N LEU A 9 49.80 45.75 -24.23
CA LEU A 9 50.48 46.20 -22.98
C LEU A 9 49.65 45.66 -21.78
N ALA A 10 50.11 45.16 -20.62
CA ALA A 10 51.35 45.21 -19.80
C ALA A 10 51.19 46.06 -18.51
N LEU A 11 51.73 45.58 -17.38
CA LEU A 11 51.57 46.16 -16.04
C LEU A 11 52.74 47.08 -15.61
N THR A 12 52.46 48.03 -14.71
CA THR A 12 53.35 48.49 -13.61
C THR A 12 52.50 49.20 -12.52
N HIS A 13 52.51 48.77 -11.26
CA HIS A 13 53.32 49.30 -10.13
C HIS A 13 53.20 50.83 -9.94
N VAL A 14 52.77 51.37 -8.78
CA VAL A 14 53.36 51.40 -7.41
C VAL A 14 52.26 51.92 -6.42
N ARG A 15 52.14 51.69 -5.09
CA ARG A 15 53.02 51.20 -3.97
C ARG A 15 52.25 50.27 -2.98
N ARG A 16 52.15 50.63 -1.68
CA ARG A 16 51.32 50.05 -0.58
C ARG A 16 50.97 51.16 0.42
N SER A 17 49.89 51.01 1.19
CA SER A 17 49.74 51.52 2.56
C SER A 17 48.63 50.76 3.30
N ARG A 18 48.84 50.40 4.57
CA ARG A 18 47.83 49.86 5.49
C ARG A 18 47.55 50.90 6.57
N LEU A 19 46.29 51.08 6.95
CA LEU A 19 45.87 51.47 8.31
C LEU A 19 44.38 51.12 8.51
N SER A 20 43.89 51.17 9.74
CA SER A 20 42.68 50.47 10.19
C SER A 20 41.61 51.40 10.77
N LEU A 21 40.47 50.78 11.12
CA LEU A 21 39.47 51.15 12.14
C LEU A 21 38.19 51.92 11.74
N CYS A 22 37.11 51.48 12.40
CA CYS A 22 35.89 52.22 12.80
C CYS A 22 35.01 52.88 11.73
N LEU A 23 34.06 52.10 11.21
CA LEU A 23 32.74 52.62 10.86
C LEU A 23 32.00 53.10 12.12
N ARG A 24 31.37 54.28 12.07
CA ARG A 24 30.39 54.76 13.05
C ARG A 24 29.19 55.38 12.31
N SER A 25 27.99 54.89 12.59
CA SER A 25 26.73 55.46 12.10
C SER A 25 26.20 56.55 13.04
N PRO A 26 25.66 57.68 12.53
CA PRO A 26 24.92 58.65 13.35
C PRO A 26 23.53 58.13 13.75
N ARG A 27 22.88 58.79 14.73
CA ARG A 27 21.59 58.39 15.33
C ARG A 27 20.44 59.42 15.02
N PRO A 28 19.37 59.64 15.82
CA PRO A 28 18.00 59.38 15.35
C PRO A 28 17.03 60.57 15.50
N TRP A 29 15.74 60.37 15.21
CA TRP A 29 14.64 61.32 15.46
C TRP A 29 13.50 60.67 16.30
N PRO A 30 12.53 61.45 16.87
CA PRO A 30 12.21 61.31 18.30
C PRO A 30 10.89 60.62 18.72
N LEU A 31 10.72 60.53 20.05
CA LEU A 31 9.63 59.89 20.82
C LEU A 31 8.39 60.77 21.05
N ARG A 32 7.24 60.14 21.34
CA ARG A 32 6.12 60.66 22.18
C ARG A 32 5.41 59.48 22.93
N PRO A 33 4.52 59.72 23.92
CA PRO A 33 4.76 59.21 25.27
C PRO A 33 3.86 58.04 25.76
N ALA A 34 4.11 57.60 27.00
CA ALA A 34 3.52 56.43 27.64
C ALA A 34 2.39 56.74 28.66
N ILE A 35 1.66 55.68 29.05
CA ILE A 35 0.67 55.62 30.15
C ILE A 35 1.07 54.43 31.06
N PRO A 36 0.91 54.48 32.41
CA PRO A 36 1.79 53.75 33.32
C PRO A 36 1.29 52.40 33.83
N SER A 37 2.22 51.60 34.34
CA SER A 37 1.96 50.35 35.06
C SER A 37 1.86 50.56 36.59
N ARG A 38 1.24 49.59 37.28
CA ARG A 38 1.41 49.37 38.73
C ARG A 38 1.61 47.89 39.00
N PHE A 39 2.76 47.53 39.57
CA PHE A 39 3.01 46.20 40.15
C PHE A 39 4.03 46.27 41.30
N THR A 40 3.65 45.72 42.44
CA THR A 40 4.46 45.51 43.65
C THR A 40 3.77 44.44 44.50
N ARG A 41 4.43 43.51 45.19
CA ARG A 41 5.86 43.15 45.29
C ARG A 41 5.97 41.76 45.94
N HIS A 42 7.20 41.25 46.03
CA HIS A 42 7.70 40.03 46.70
C HIS A 42 7.76 38.76 45.83
N ARG A 43 8.77 37.90 45.95
CA ARG A 43 10.23 37.98 46.17
C ARG A 43 10.70 36.51 46.23
N LEU A 44 11.83 36.22 45.57
CA LEU A 44 12.44 34.89 45.45
C LEU A 44 12.76 34.18 46.79
N VAL A 45 12.75 32.84 46.77
CA VAL A 45 13.83 31.96 47.28
C VAL A 45 14.00 30.76 46.31
N LEU A 46 15.15 30.09 46.32
CA LEU A 46 15.53 28.95 45.46
C LEU A 46 15.19 27.55 46.08
N ALA A 47 15.42 26.52 45.25
CA ALA A 47 15.99 25.19 45.59
C ALA A 47 15.04 23.97 45.78
N ALA A 48 15.09 23.08 44.77
CA ALA A 48 15.58 21.69 44.80
C ALA A 48 15.18 20.69 45.93
N LEU A 49 14.96 19.44 45.51
CA LEU A 49 14.58 18.24 46.29
C LEU A 49 13.16 18.33 46.91
N PHE A 50 12.40 17.26 47.11
CA PHE A 50 12.78 15.92 47.55
C PHE A 50 11.91 14.79 46.98
N LEU A 51 12.46 13.56 46.99
CA LEU A 51 11.77 12.31 46.72
C LEU A 51 11.56 11.58 48.06
N ILE A 52 10.32 11.55 48.58
CA ILE A 52 9.96 10.91 49.87
C ILE A 52 8.77 9.97 49.62
N THR A 53 9.00 8.70 49.32
CA THR A 53 9.13 7.60 50.30
C THR A 53 8.00 7.52 51.31
N HIS A 54 7.16 6.48 51.19
CA HIS A 54 6.39 5.91 52.29
C HIS A 54 6.45 4.38 52.17
N ALA A 55 6.99 3.72 53.18
CA ALA A 55 7.08 2.27 53.27
C ALA A 55 7.16 1.87 54.75
N GLN A 56 6.36 0.88 55.16
CA GLN A 56 6.47 -0.02 56.33
C GLN A 56 5.17 -0.84 56.45
N PRO A 57 5.13 -2.01 57.13
CA PRO A 57 6.22 -2.86 57.59
C PRO A 57 6.18 -4.28 56.99
N LEU A 58 7.16 -5.13 57.33
CA LEU A 58 7.26 -6.52 56.84
C LEU A 58 6.41 -7.53 57.62
N ARG A 59 5.95 -8.58 56.94
CA ARG A 59 5.90 -9.95 57.51
C ARG A 59 6.71 -10.92 56.64
N ARG A 60 7.35 -11.90 57.28
CA ARG A 60 8.23 -12.91 56.65
C ARG A 60 7.44 -14.17 56.29
N SER A 61 7.74 -14.74 55.12
CA SER A 61 7.66 -16.19 54.88
C SER A 61 8.86 -16.63 54.04
N ARG A 62 9.39 -17.84 54.30
CA ARG A 62 10.56 -18.39 53.60
C ARG A 62 10.12 -19.18 52.36
N GLY A 63 10.90 -19.12 51.28
CA GLY A 63 10.72 -19.96 50.10
C GLY A 63 11.60 -19.48 48.94
N GLY A 64 12.75 -20.10 48.74
CA GLY A 64 13.71 -19.68 47.71
C GLY A 64 13.99 -20.77 46.69
N ARG A 65 14.30 -20.37 45.45
CA ARG A 65 15.09 -21.12 44.47
C ARG A 65 15.96 -20.14 43.69
N GLN A 66 17.20 -20.54 43.41
CA GLN A 66 18.18 -19.73 42.70
C GLN A 66 18.10 -20.00 41.19
N TYR A 67 18.27 -18.95 40.38
CA TYR A 67 18.85 -19.07 39.04
C TYR A 67 19.94 -18.00 38.88
N LYS A 68 21.11 -18.39 38.38
CA LYS A 68 22.27 -17.51 38.22
C LYS A 68 22.33 -16.97 36.79
N ASN A 69 22.20 -15.65 36.63
CA ASN A 69 22.66 -14.97 35.43
C ASN A 69 24.15 -14.60 35.60
N GLN A 70 24.99 -14.93 34.61
CA GLN A 70 26.35 -14.43 34.51
C GLN A 70 26.45 -13.37 33.41
N THR A 71 26.55 -12.11 33.81
CA THR A 71 27.02 -11.03 32.92
C THR A 71 28.53 -11.10 32.78
N LYS A 72 29.07 -11.29 31.56
CA LYS A 72 30.47 -10.99 31.28
C LYS A 72 30.61 -9.53 30.88
N SER A 73 31.57 -8.84 31.50
CA SER A 73 31.94 -7.45 31.19
C SER A 73 33.19 -7.45 30.30
N THR A 74 33.23 -6.57 29.30
CA THR A 74 34.37 -6.41 28.39
C THR A 74 34.93 -4.99 28.51
N ARG A 75 36.24 -4.85 28.67
CA ARG A 75 36.92 -3.55 28.84
C ARG A 75 37.07 -2.80 27.52
N ILE A 76 37.05 -1.47 27.60
CA ILE A 76 37.45 -0.55 26.52
C ILE A 76 38.97 -0.34 26.59
N ILE A 77 39.64 -0.43 25.44
CA ILE A 77 40.98 0.13 25.19
C ILE A 77 40.92 0.85 23.82
N ARG A 78 41.66 1.96 23.66
CA ARG A 78 41.73 2.76 22.42
C ARG A 78 43.10 2.64 21.75
N GLY A 79 43.12 2.75 20.42
CA GLY A 79 44.24 3.32 19.65
C GLY A 79 45.02 2.34 18.76
N GLY A 80 45.28 2.76 17.52
CA GLY A 80 46.13 2.05 16.54
C GLY A 80 45.44 1.84 15.19
N ASP A 81 46.01 2.41 14.13
CA ASP A 81 45.55 2.39 12.73
C ASP A 81 46.74 2.80 11.82
N PRO A 82 46.78 2.51 10.51
CA PRO A 82 46.42 1.29 9.77
C PRO A 82 47.67 0.61 9.13
N GLY A 83 47.54 -0.57 8.52
CA GLY A 83 48.61 -1.05 7.60
C GLY A 83 48.53 -2.48 7.04
N ARG A 84 48.52 -2.56 5.69
CA ARG A 84 48.81 -3.70 4.79
C ARG A 84 47.96 -4.98 4.86
N VAL A 85 47.42 -5.31 3.67
CA VAL A 85 46.98 -6.64 3.24
C VAL A 85 48.19 -7.54 2.97
N VAL A 86 48.06 -8.84 3.27
CA VAL A 86 48.80 -9.93 2.64
C VAL A 86 47.80 -11.05 2.35
N GLU A 87 48.01 -11.80 1.27
CA GLU A 87 47.15 -12.88 0.80
C GLU A 87 47.42 -14.19 1.56
N GLU A 88 46.44 -15.10 1.61
CA GLU A 88 46.72 -16.53 1.65
C GLU A 88 45.61 -17.32 0.94
N GLU A 89 46.01 -18.14 -0.03
CA GLU A 89 45.14 -19.00 -0.84
C GLU A 89 45.50 -20.46 -0.55
N VAL A 90 44.51 -21.31 -0.24
CA VAL A 90 44.73 -22.74 -0.01
C VAL A 90 43.68 -23.56 -0.75
N ALA A 91 44.14 -24.40 -1.67
CA ALA A 91 43.31 -25.27 -2.49
C ALA A 91 42.80 -26.52 -1.71
N SER A 92 41.80 -27.21 -2.27
CA SER A 92 41.28 -28.47 -1.73
C SER A 92 41.36 -29.60 -2.75
N ASP A 93 42.17 -30.62 -2.46
CA ASP A 93 42.49 -31.72 -3.37
C ASP A 93 41.43 -32.84 -3.48
N ARG A 94 41.59 -33.65 -4.54
CA ARG A 94 40.96 -34.96 -4.80
C ARG A 94 41.88 -35.76 -5.74
N PRO A 95 41.74 -37.10 -5.89
CA PRO A 95 40.92 -38.07 -5.15
C PRO A 95 41.73 -39.31 -4.68
N ASN A 96 41.07 -40.36 -4.16
CA ASN A 96 41.50 -41.75 -4.42
C ASN A 96 40.31 -42.74 -4.49
N ARG A 97 40.57 -44.00 -4.87
CA ARG A 97 39.60 -44.96 -5.45
C ARG A 97 39.27 -46.20 -4.60
N GLY A 98 38.10 -46.77 -4.90
CA GLY A 98 37.61 -48.13 -4.56
C GLY A 98 36.08 -48.12 -4.67
N GLY A 99 35.35 -49.02 -5.36
CA GLY A 99 35.69 -50.34 -5.92
C GLY A 99 35.02 -51.45 -5.08
N ALA A 100 34.17 -52.34 -5.61
CA ALA A 100 33.60 -52.47 -6.96
C ALA A 100 32.33 -53.36 -6.91
N ALA A 101 31.45 -53.29 -7.92
CA ALA A 101 30.53 -54.35 -8.35
C ALA A 101 29.72 -53.86 -9.57
N ALA A 102 29.38 -54.75 -10.51
CA ALA A 102 28.53 -54.43 -11.66
C ALA A 102 27.43 -55.49 -11.82
N LEU A 103 26.24 -55.06 -12.26
CA LEU A 103 25.21 -55.94 -12.79
C LEU A 103 24.35 -55.17 -13.80
N GLN A 104 24.28 -55.67 -15.02
CA GLN A 104 23.46 -55.10 -16.10
C GLN A 104 22.04 -55.65 -16.00
N GLN A 105 21.02 -54.81 -16.21
CA GLN A 105 19.81 -55.22 -16.94
C GLN A 105 19.34 -54.06 -17.85
N GLN A 106 18.90 -54.41 -19.07
CA GLN A 106 18.29 -53.49 -20.03
C GLN A 106 16.75 -53.51 -19.90
N PRO A 107 16.03 -52.48 -20.38
CA PRO A 107 14.58 -52.41 -20.26
C PRO A 107 13.86 -53.37 -21.22
N ALA A 108 12.74 -53.94 -20.77
CA ALA A 108 11.82 -54.68 -21.63
C ALA A 108 10.78 -53.71 -22.24
N SER A 109 10.70 -53.66 -23.57
CA SER A 109 9.73 -52.85 -24.33
C SER A 109 8.85 -53.75 -25.20
N HIS A 110 7.53 -53.72 -24.98
CA HIS A 110 6.53 -54.44 -25.77
C HIS A 110 5.21 -53.64 -25.84
N GLY A 111 4.58 -53.62 -27.02
CA GLY A 111 3.20 -53.13 -27.22
C GLY A 111 3.06 -51.94 -28.18
N ASP A 112 2.92 -52.21 -29.47
CA ASP A 112 2.36 -51.29 -30.48
C ASP A 112 1.66 -52.08 -31.62
N ALA A 113 0.99 -51.39 -32.54
CA ALA A 113 0.38 -51.86 -33.79
C ALA A 113 -0.91 -52.70 -33.68
N GLY A 114 -2.01 -52.03 -33.32
CA GLY A 114 -3.39 -52.52 -33.41
C GLY A 114 -4.00 -52.66 -34.81
N ARG A 115 -5.35 -52.63 -34.91
CA ARG A 115 -6.08 -52.56 -36.19
C ARG A 115 -7.47 -51.92 -36.09
N LEU A 116 -7.73 -50.99 -37.01
CA LEU A 116 -9.04 -50.54 -37.50
C LEU A 116 -9.70 -51.66 -38.37
N PRO A 117 -11.03 -51.67 -38.72
CA PRO A 117 -11.68 -50.49 -39.32
C PRO A 117 -13.23 -50.31 -39.29
N ARG A 118 -13.64 -49.08 -39.66
CA ARG A 118 -14.86 -48.66 -40.43
C ARG A 118 -16.27 -48.88 -39.86
N GLY A 119 -17.07 -47.81 -39.93
CA GLY A 119 -18.54 -47.85 -39.81
C GLY A 119 -19.18 -46.46 -39.93
N VAL A 120 -19.59 -46.06 -41.14
CA VAL A 120 -20.42 -44.86 -41.40
C VAL A 120 -21.70 -45.33 -42.11
N PRO A 121 -22.86 -44.74 -41.83
CA PRO A 121 -23.47 -43.89 -42.86
C PRO A 121 -24.12 -42.60 -42.29
N ALA A 122 -24.55 -41.70 -43.18
CA ALA A 122 -25.12 -40.40 -42.84
C ALA A 122 -26.42 -40.11 -43.61
N ALA A 123 -27.34 -39.36 -43.00
CA ALA A 123 -28.56 -38.80 -43.60
C ALA A 123 -29.14 -37.69 -42.67
N ARG A 124 -30.02 -36.77 -43.11
CA ARG A 124 -30.14 -35.93 -44.33
C ARG A 124 -31.45 -35.11 -44.20
N ARG A 125 -31.40 -33.77 -44.37
CA ARG A 125 -32.56 -32.86 -44.63
C ARG A 125 -33.64 -32.84 -43.52
N GLU A 126 -34.69 -31.99 -43.53
CA GLU A 126 -35.06 -30.75 -44.28
C GLU A 126 -35.03 -29.55 -43.28
N ALA A 127 -35.06 -28.24 -43.58
CA ALA A 127 -35.55 -27.37 -44.65
C ALA A 127 -37.01 -26.81 -44.53
N ASP A 128 -37.11 -25.46 -44.56
CA ASP A 128 -38.27 -24.59 -44.90
C ASP A 128 -39.26 -24.15 -43.78
N GLY A 129 -40.03 -23.05 -44.01
CA GLY A 129 -41.23 -22.70 -43.21
C GLY A 129 -41.47 -21.25 -42.70
N ASN A 130 -41.31 -20.20 -43.51
CA ASN A 130 -41.62 -18.77 -43.17
C ASN A 130 -43.09 -18.48 -42.72
N ARG A 131 -43.32 -17.60 -41.71
CA ARG A 131 -44.52 -16.71 -41.58
C ARG A 131 -44.39 -15.54 -40.57
N ARG A 132 -45.29 -14.53 -40.67
CA ARG A 132 -45.28 -13.23 -39.94
C ARG A 132 -46.47 -13.00 -38.97
N ALA A 133 -46.23 -12.33 -37.84
CA ALA A 133 -47.07 -11.36 -37.09
C ALA A 133 -46.13 -10.60 -36.11
N GLY A 134 -46.32 -9.36 -35.61
CA GLY A 134 -47.51 -8.67 -35.09
C GLY A 134 -47.68 -8.94 -33.59
N THR A 135 -47.69 -8.00 -32.63
CA THR A 135 -47.69 -6.51 -32.65
C THR A 135 -47.32 -5.93 -31.26
N VAL A 136 -46.69 -4.74 -31.25
CA VAL A 136 -46.83 -3.57 -30.31
C VAL A 136 -46.86 -3.78 -28.77
N ALA A 137 -46.12 -2.92 -28.04
CA ALA A 137 -46.05 -2.85 -26.57
C ALA A 137 -47.09 -1.89 -25.92
N PRO A 138 -47.38 -2.03 -24.61
CA PRO A 138 -48.16 -1.05 -23.84
C PRO A 138 -47.28 0.04 -23.19
N ALA A 139 -47.85 1.24 -22.97
CA ALA A 139 -47.17 2.41 -22.40
C ALA A 139 -47.63 2.73 -20.96
N ARG A 140 -46.96 3.70 -20.33
CA ARG A 140 -47.33 4.26 -19.01
C ARG A 140 -48.69 4.99 -19.07
N VAL A 141 -49.44 4.94 -17.96
CA VAL A 141 -50.51 5.91 -17.66
C VAL A 141 -50.35 6.38 -16.20
N SER A 142 -50.51 7.69 -15.98
CA SER A 142 -50.56 8.32 -14.66
C SER A 142 -52.00 8.70 -14.31
N VAL A 143 -52.35 8.70 -13.03
CA VAL A 143 -53.66 9.18 -12.55
C VAL A 143 -53.43 10.19 -11.42
N ALA A 144 -54.14 11.33 -11.49
CA ALA A 144 -54.05 12.42 -10.52
C ALA A 144 -55.18 12.34 -9.48
N ALA A 145 -55.07 13.15 -8.42
CA ALA A 145 -56.00 13.14 -7.30
C ALA A 145 -57.34 13.85 -7.59
N ILE A 146 -58.38 13.41 -6.89
CA ILE A 146 -59.62 14.17 -6.64
C ILE A 146 -59.86 14.14 -5.13
N GLY A 147 -60.19 15.30 -4.55
CA GLY A 147 -60.44 15.44 -3.10
C GLY A 147 -61.90 15.74 -2.78
N SER A 148 -62.23 15.69 -1.48
CA SER A 148 -63.44 16.28 -0.89
C SER A 148 -63.23 16.49 0.61
N ALA A 149 -63.87 17.50 1.18
CA ALA A 149 -63.64 17.93 2.56
C ALA A 149 -64.96 18.14 3.31
N LYS A 150 -64.94 18.00 4.66
CA LYS A 150 -65.84 18.74 5.57
C LYS A 150 -65.38 18.70 7.03
N VAL A 151 -65.07 19.90 7.53
CA VAL A 151 -65.35 20.50 8.86
C VAL A 151 -65.71 19.56 10.04
N GLY A 152 -64.98 19.70 11.16
CA GLY A 152 -65.37 19.19 12.49
C GLY A 152 -64.55 19.86 13.62
N VAL A 153 -65.22 20.47 14.59
CA VAL A 153 -64.61 21.37 15.61
C VAL A 153 -64.27 20.62 16.92
N GLY A 154 -63.13 20.94 17.55
CA GLY A 154 -63.13 21.22 19.00
C GLY A 154 -62.15 20.48 19.96
N VAL A 155 -61.49 21.32 20.78
CA VAL A 155 -61.15 21.09 22.21
C VAL A 155 -59.95 20.17 22.57
N LYS A 156 -59.23 20.56 23.63
CA LYS A 156 -58.12 19.83 24.28
C LYS A 156 -58.63 18.94 25.43
N VAL A 157 -57.91 17.87 25.75
CA VAL A 157 -57.29 17.57 27.07
C VAL A 157 -56.51 16.25 26.94
N GLY A 158 -55.46 16.05 27.75
CA GLY A 158 -54.56 14.90 27.65
C GLY A 158 -54.95 13.70 28.53
N GLY A 159 -54.36 12.55 28.22
CA GLY A 159 -54.43 11.31 29.01
C GLY A 159 -53.39 10.32 28.47
N GLY A 160 -52.59 9.71 29.35
CA GLY A 160 -51.47 8.87 28.93
C GLY A 160 -51.82 7.39 28.82
N ALA A 161 -51.55 6.77 27.67
CA ALA A 161 -51.54 5.31 27.51
C ALA A 161 -50.36 4.88 26.61
N ARG A 162 -49.37 4.17 27.16
CA ARG A 162 -48.26 3.59 26.39
C ARG A 162 -48.70 2.27 25.76
N VAL A 163 -49.23 2.32 24.54
CA VAL A 163 -49.44 1.10 23.73
C VAL A 163 -48.09 0.63 23.20
N GLY A 164 -47.66 -0.57 23.62
CA GLY A 164 -46.38 -1.15 23.23
C GLY A 164 -46.40 -1.67 21.79
N VAL A 165 -46.10 -0.80 20.82
CA VAL A 165 -45.89 -1.24 19.43
C VAL A 165 -44.60 -2.05 19.36
N ALA A 166 -44.74 -3.35 19.13
CA ALA A 166 -43.61 -4.23 18.86
C ALA A 166 -42.84 -3.71 17.63
N ARG A 167 -41.60 -3.26 17.84
CA ARG A 167 -40.71 -2.88 16.73
C ARG A 167 -40.44 -4.11 15.87
N ARG A 168 -41.09 -4.19 14.71
CA ARG A 168 -40.62 -5.03 13.60
C ARG A 168 -39.14 -4.72 13.40
N GLY A 169 -38.31 -5.74 13.33
CA GLY A 169 -36.86 -5.58 13.23
C GLY A 169 -36.50 -4.62 12.10
N ALA A 170 -35.69 -3.62 12.39
CA ALA A 170 -35.09 -2.82 11.33
C ALA A 170 -34.28 -3.76 10.44
N PRO A 171 -34.32 -3.63 9.10
CA PRO A 171 -33.46 -4.43 8.24
C PRO A 171 -32.01 -4.15 8.64
N CYS A 172 -31.21 -5.21 8.82
CA CYS A 172 -29.79 -5.07 9.10
C CYS A 172 -29.11 -4.34 7.92
N ARG A 173 -28.88 -3.03 8.07
CA ARG A 173 -27.88 -2.34 7.27
C ARG A 173 -26.56 -3.07 7.49
N ALA A 174 -25.84 -3.37 6.41
CA ALA A 174 -24.60 -4.14 6.47
C ALA A 174 -23.64 -3.53 7.50
N SER A 175 -23.13 -4.36 8.41
CA SER A 175 -22.29 -3.97 9.56
C SER A 175 -20.84 -3.64 9.16
N LEU A 176 -20.68 -2.96 8.03
CA LEU A 176 -19.42 -2.44 7.51
C LEU A 176 -18.87 -1.39 8.47
N ILE A 177 -17.54 -1.29 8.53
CA ILE A 177 -16.91 -0.28 9.36
C ILE A 177 -17.05 1.10 8.71
N GLU A 178 -17.30 2.16 9.48
CA GLU A 178 -17.37 3.52 8.92
C GLU A 178 -16.01 3.99 8.36
N PRO A 179 -15.95 4.86 7.34
CA PRO A 179 -14.70 5.47 6.89
C PRO A 179 -14.03 6.33 7.98
N ASP A 180 -12.74 6.58 7.85
CA ASP A 180 -12.06 7.59 8.68
C ASP A 180 -12.62 8.99 8.38
N GLY A 181 -12.94 9.76 9.44
CA GLY A 181 -13.71 11.00 9.30
C GLY A 181 -15.23 10.80 9.15
N GLY A 182 -15.73 9.55 9.16
CA GLY A 182 -17.17 9.24 9.13
C GLY A 182 -17.83 9.29 7.76
N ARG A 183 -17.08 9.61 6.69
CA ARG A 183 -17.49 9.50 5.28
C ARG A 183 -16.27 9.28 4.39
N LEU A 184 -16.47 8.69 3.22
CA LEU A 184 -15.44 8.73 2.18
C LEU A 184 -15.33 10.16 1.64
N VAL A 185 -14.10 10.57 1.36
CA VAL A 185 -13.77 11.79 0.61
C VAL A 185 -13.48 11.36 -0.82
N ASP A 186 -14.49 11.47 -1.69
CA ASP A 186 -14.34 11.30 -3.13
C ASP A 186 -13.87 12.64 -3.72
N LEU A 187 -12.79 12.59 -4.51
CA LEU A 187 -12.17 13.76 -5.14
C LEU A 187 -12.30 13.74 -6.66
N VAL A 188 -13.09 12.82 -7.22
CA VAL A 188 -13.47 12.84 -8.64
C VAL A 188 -14.57 13.86 -8.89
N ALA A 189 -14.33 14.78 -9.82
CA ALA A 189 -15.32 15.76 -10.26
C ALA A 189 -16.62 15.07 -10.73
N PRO A 190 -17.81 15.52 -10.26
CA PRO A 190 -19.07 14.91 -10.63
C PRO A 190 -19.35 15.04 -12.12
N GLU A 191 -19.93 13.98 -12.70
CA GLU A 191 -20.34 13.96 -14.11
C GLU A 191 -21.55 14.87 -14.36
N GLU A 192 -22.48 14.88 -13.39
CA GLU A 192 -23.64 15.75 -13.35
C GLU A 192 -23.25 17.23 -13.23
N GLY A 193 -24.10 18.13 -13.74
CA GLY A 193 -23.83 19.57 -13.79
C GLY A 193 -22.67 19.98 -14.70
N GLY A 194 -21.99 19.04 -15.35
CA GLY A 194 -20.91 19.31 -16.29
C GLY A 194 -19.58 19.73 -15.65
N ARG A 195 -19.37 19.50 -14.34
CA ARG A 195 -18.14 19.95 -13.64
C ARG A 195 -16.87 19.42 -14.31
N ARG A 196 -16.85 18.16 -14.77
CA ARG A 196 -15.73 17.60 -15.55
C ARG A 196 -15.40 18.41 -16.81
N ALA A 197 -16.39 18.97 -17.51
CA ALA A 197 -16.16 19.77 -18.71
C ALA A 197 -15.52 21.13 -18.36
N ALA A 198 -16.05 21.81 -17.34
CA ALA A 198 -15.47 23.04 -16.81
C ALA A 198 -14.03 22.80 -16.30
N LEU A 199 -13.80 21.72 -15.54
CA LEU A 199 -12.49 21.39 -14.97
C LEU A 199 -11.44 21.07 -16.04
N ARG A 200 -11.82 20.46 -17.19
CA ARG A 200 -10.91 20.29 -18.34
C ARG A 200 -10.51 21.63 -18.97
N GLN A 201 -11.45 22.56 -19.13
CA GLN A 201 -11.17 23.91 -19.67
C GLN A 201 -10.30 24.72 -18.71
N GLU A 202 -10.65 24.68 -17.42
CA GLU A 202 -9.90 25.27 -16.31
C GLU A 202 -8.46 24.75 -16.27
N ALA A 203 -8.25 23.44 -16.21
CA ALA A 203 -6.92 22.83 -16.25
C ALA A 203 -6.14 23.12 -17.54
N ALA A 204 -6.82 23.25 -18.69
CA ALA A 204 -6.18 23.66 -19.93
C ALA A 204 -5.67 25.12 -19.90
N SER A 205 -6.38 26.00 -19.18
CA SER A 205 -6.07 27.43 -19.06
C SER A 205 -4.99 27.78 -18.02
N LEU A 206 -4.67 26.87 -17.08
CA LEU A 206 -3.69 27.14 -16.02
C LEU A 206 -2.26 27.27 -16.60
N PRO A 207 -1.49 28.31 -16.20
CA PRO A 207 -0.16 28.59 -16.76
C PRO A 207 0.90 27.57 -16.32
N HIS A 208 0.69 26.90 -15.19
CA HIS A 208 1.60 25.89 -14.66
C HIS A 208 1.00 24.50 -14.71
N ARG A 209 1.81 23.56 -15.21
CA ARG A 209 1.49 22.14 -15.31
C ARG A 209 2.54 21.35 -14.53
N VAL A 210 2.08 20.41 -13.71
CA VAL A 210 2.93 19.41 -13.06
C VAL A 210 2.68 18.08 -13.74
N ARG A 211 3.71 17.55 -14.41
CA ARG A 211 3.61 16.27 -15.10
C ARG A 211 3.74 15.13 -14.09
N LEU A 212 2.75 14.26 -14.08
CA LEU A 212 2.70 13.08 -13.23
C LEU A 212 3.54 11.97 -13.87
N GLY A 213 4.47 11.40 -13.11
CA GLY A 213 5.03 10.10 -13.42
C GLY A 213 4.03 8.99 -13.09
N ARG A 214 4.49 7.73 -13.24
CA ARG A 214 3.65 6.56 -12.98
C ARG A 214 3.17 6.51 -11.52
N VAL A 215 4.10 6.68 -10.58
CA VAL A 215 3.82 6.57 -9.14
C VAL A 215 2.92 7.72 -8.68
N GLU A 216 3.12 8.93 -9.20
CA GLU A 216 2.26 10.08 -8.91
C GLU A 216 0.84 9.87 -9.45
N LYS A 217 0.66 9.29 -10.65
CA LYS A 217 -0.67 8.94 -11.17
C LYS A 217 -1.35 7.85 -10.33
N GLU A 218 -0.59 6.86 -9.85
CA GLU A 218 -1.10 5.85 -8.90
C GLU A 218 -1.51 6.50 -7.55
N TRP A 219 -0.82 7.54 -7.09
CA TRP A 219 -1.25 8.33 -5.92
C TRP A 219 -2.47 9.22 -6.17
N VAL A 220 -2.58 9.86 -7.34
CA VAL A 220 -3.81 10.58 -7.72
C VAL A 220 -5.01 9.62 -7.71
N HIS A 221 -4.83 8.38 -8.15
CA HIS A 221 -5.87 7.36 -8.05
C HIS A 221 -6.25 7.02 -6.61
N VAL A 222 -5.27 6.74 -5.74
CA VAL A 222 -5.46 6.49 -4.30
C VAL A 222 -6.23 7.64 -3.61
N LEU A 223 -5.89 8.90 -3.94
CA LEU A 223 -6.57 10.07 -3.41
C LEU A 223 -8.00 10.18 -3.99
N SER A 224 -8.15 10.03 -5.31
CA SER A 224 -9.42 10.24 -6.02
C SER A 224 -10.59 9.46 -5.45
N GLU A 225 -10.35 8.19 -5.08
CA GLU A 225 -11.41 7.29 -4.58
C GLU A 225 -11.56 7.29 -3.05
N GLY A 226 -10.85 8.16 -2.33
CA GLY A 226 -10.97 8.27 -0.88
C GLY A 226 -10.31 7.13 -0.08
N TRP A 227 -9.42 6.33 -0.66
CA TRP A 227 -8.63 5.34 0.11
C TRP A 227 -7.87 5.99 1.27
N ALA A 228 -7.43 7.23 1.07
CA ALA A 228 -6.75 8.06 2.06
C ALA A 228 -7.66 9.04 2.83
N SER A 229 -8.99 8.83 2.84
CA SER A 229 -9.92 9.65 3.63
C SER A 229 -9.42 9.85 5.07
N PRO A 230 -9.46 11.07 5.64
CA PRO A 230 -10.15 12.27 5.14
C PRO A 230 -9.26 13.27 4.37
N LEU A 231 -8.12 12.88 3.78
CA LEU A 231 -7.28 13.81 3.00
C LEU A 231 -8.06 14.39 1.81
N GLN A 232 -7.94 15.72 1.62
CA GLN A 232 -8.54 16.46 0.50
C GLN A 232 -7.63 16.53 -0.75
N GLY A 233 -6.43 15.96 -0.69
CA GLY A 233 -5.46 15.98 -1.78
C GLY A 233 -4.06 15.55 -1.36
N PHE A 234 -3.03 16.08 -2.03
CA PHE A 234 -1.64 15.84 -1.65
C PHE A 234 -1.31 16.60 -0.37
N MET A 235 -0.62 15.94 0.57
CA MET A 235 -0.39 16.47 1.91
C MET A 235 0.29 17.84 1.89
N ARG A 236 -0.25 18.78 2.68
CA ARG A 236 0.38 20.03 3.10
C ARG A 236 1.50 19.75 4.11
N GLU A 237 2.37 20.72 4.40
CA GLU A 237 3.53 20.50 5.30
C GLU A 237 3.08 20.01 6.68
N HIS A 238 1.98 20.54 7.19
CA HIS A 238 1.43 20.16 8.49
C HIS A 238 0.90 18.71 8.53
N GLU A 239 0.37 18.18 7.42
CA GLU A 239 -0.10 16.79 7.31
C GLU A 239 1.08 15.84 7.09
N PHE A 240 2.03 16.24 6.24
CA PHE A 240 3.28 15.54 5.98
C PHE A 240 4.08 15.32 7.28
N LEU A 241 4.27 16.37 8.07
CA LEU A 241 4.96 16.28 9.36
C LEU A 241 4.18 15.40 10.35
N GLN A 242 2.85 15.50 10.40
CA GLN A 242 2.03 14.66 11.28
C GLN A 242 2.12 13.17 10.91
N ALA A 243 1.98 12.82 9.63
CA ALA A 243 2.16 11.45 9.14
C ALA A 243 3.57 10.92 9.46
N LEU A 244 4.61 11.72 9.16
CA LEU A 244 6.02 11.32 9.28
C LEU A 244 6.51 11.20 10.74
N HIS A 245 5.92 11.95 11.68
CA HIS A 245 6.31 11.90 13.10
C HIS A 245 5.39 11.05 13.98
N PHE A 246 4.11 10.87 13.62
CA PHE A 246 3.10 10.25 14.48
C PHE A 246 2.34 9.08 13.84
N ASN A 247 2.57 8.77 12.55
CA ASN A 247 1.79 7.82 11.75
C ASN A 247 0.27 8.11 11.71
N ALA A 248 -0.12 9.37 11.97
CA ALA A 248 -1.51 9.80 12.05
C ALA A 248 -1.62 11.30 11.77
N ILE A 249 -2.73 11.73 11.19
CA ILE A 249 -3.09 13.14 10.98
C ILE A 249 -4.32 13.50 11.82
N ARG A 250 -4.47 14.78 12.16
CA ARG A 250 -5.67 15.31 12.80
C ARG A 250 -6.76 15.61 11.76
N GLY A 251 -7.95 15.03 11.93
CA GLY A 251 -9.14 15.37 11.13
C GLY A 251 -9.83 16.66 11.61
N GLU A 252 -10.80 17.15 10.83
CA GLU A 252 -11.59 18.36 11.12
C GLU A 252 -12.30 18.33 12.48
N ASP A 253 -12.72 17.14 12.94
CA ASP A 253 -13.35 16.93 14.26
C ASP A 253 -12.35 16.92 15.43
N GLY A 254 -11.07 17.16 15.15
CA GLY A 254 -9.98 17.17 16.10
C GLY A 254 -9.43 15.80 16.49
N ARG A 255 -10.03 14.69 16.03
CA ARG A 255 -9.53 13.33 16.29
C ARG A 255 -8.29 13.02 15.46
N MET A 256 -7.46 12.10 15.95
CA MET A 256 -6.38 11.53 15.14
C MET A 256 -6.92 10.35 14.33
N VAL A 257 -6.60 10.31 13.04
CA VAL A 257 -6.88 9.18 12.13
C VAL A 257 -5.55 8.62 11.62
N ASN A 258 -5.48 7.31 11.39
CA ASN A 258 -4.24 6.67 10.97
C ASN A 258 -3.80 7.19 9.59
N MET A 259 -2.51 7.46 9.42
CA MET A 259 -1.90 7.93 8.19
C MET A 259 -0.37 7.77 8.26
N SER A 260 0.13 6.57 7.98
CA SER A 260 1.54 6.22 8.20
C SER A 260 2.49 6.46 7.02
N VAL A 261 1.98 6.77 5.83
CA VAL A 261 2.80 6.98 4.61
C VAL A 261 2.63 8.40 4.06
N PRO A 262 3.72 9.12 3.72
CA PRO A 262 3.63 10.44 3.09
C PRO A 262 3.08 10.39 1.65
N ILE A 263 1.82 10.81 1.47
CA ILE A 263 1.15 10.95 0.17
C ILE A 263 1.38 12.37 -0.36
N VAL A 264 2.45 12.55 -1.13
CA VAL A 264 2.98 13.86 -1.54
C VAL A 264 3.41 13.87 -3.01
N LEU A 265 3.22 15.01 -3.67
CA LEU A 265 3.69 15.29 -5.03
C LEU A 265 4.97 16.13 -4.96
N SER A 266 5.97 15.86 -5.82
CA SER A 266 7.23 16.63 -5.83
C SER A 266 7.33 17.57 -7.04
N VAL A 267 8.03 18.69 -6.88
CA VAL A 267 8.28 19.68 -7.96
C VAL A 267 9.75 20.12 -7.98
N GLY A 268 10.26 20.36 -9.19
CA GLY A 268 11.65 20.80 -9.40
C GLY A 268 11.85 22.27 -9.00
N ASP A 269 13.07 22.64 -8.59
CA ASP A 269 13.34 23.99 -8.06
C ASP A 269 13.07 25.13 -9.07
N ALA A 270 13.20 24.88 -10.38
CA ALA A 270 12.80 25.83 -11.42
C ALA A 270 11.27 26.01 -11.52
N GLN A 271 10.51 24.91 -11.45
CA GLN A 271 9.04 24.90 -11.47
C GLN A 271 8.47 25.58 -10.22
N ARG A 272 9.06 25.29 -9.06
CA ARG A 272 8.79 25.93 -7.77
C ARG A 272 8.98 27.45 -7.82
N ARG A 273 10.04 27.93 -8.46
CA ARG A 273 10.30 29.36 -8.66
C ARG A 273 9.29 30.01 -9.62
N ALA A 274 8.93 29.33 -10.71
CA ALA A 274 7.95 29.85 -11.68
C ALA A 274 6.56 30.03 -11.03
N ILE A 275 6.05 28.99 -10.35
CA ILE A 275 4.76 29.03 -9.65
C ILE A 275 4.72 30.17 -8.61
N GLN A 276 5.81 30.39 -7.88
CA GLN A 276 5.92 31.46 -6.90
C GLN A 276 6.07 32.86 -7.51
N ALA A 277 6.70 32.99 -8.69
CA ALA A 277 6.90 34.27 -9.36
C ALA A 277 5.60 34.83 -9.95
N ASP A 278 4.77 33.95 -10.54
CA ASP A 278 3.48 34.32 -11.13
C ASP A 278 2.36 34.41 -10.06
N GLY A 279 2.67 34.16 -8.78
CA GLY A 279 1.73 34.22 -7.66
C GLY A 279 0.62 33.17 -7.72
N ALA A 280 0.81 32.08 -8.47
CA ALA A 280 -0.24 31.13 -8.78
C ALA A 280 -0.64 30.28 -7.57
N THR A 281 -1.94 30.25 -7.27
CA THR A 281 -2.54 29.45 -6.19
C THR A 281 -2.96 28.04 -6.64
N ARG A 282 -2.86 27.73 -7.95
CA ARG A 282 -3.42 26.50 -8.55
C ARG A 282 -2.54 25.99 -9.69
N VAL A 283 -2.46 24.67 -9.87
CA VAL A 283 -1.73 24.02 -10.97
C VAL A 283 -2.54 22.90 -11.60
N ALA A 284 -2.37 22.68 -12.90
CA ALA A 284 -2.92 21.51 -13.57
C ALA A 284 -1.98 20.31 -13.41
N LEU A 285 -2.52 19.14 -13.09
CA LEU A 285 -1.78 17.88 -13.07
C LEU A 285 -2.02 17.16 -14.41
N VAL A 286 -0.96 16.82 -15.13
CA VAL A 286 -1.03 16.30 -16.51
C VAL A 286 -0.26 14.98 -16.67
N ASP A 287 -0.59 14.20 -17.69
CA ASP A 287 0.10 12.94 -18.01
C ASP A 287 1.34 13.11 -18.93
N ASP A 288 1.89 11.98 -19.39
CA ASP A 288 3.00 11.88 -20.34
C ASP A 288 2.76 12.62 -21.67
N ARG A 289 1.50 12.96 -21.98
CA ARG A 289 1.03 13.57 -23.23
C ARG A 289 0.40 14.94 -23.00
N ASP A 290 0.69 15.56 -21.86
CA ASP A 290 0.15 16.84 -21.38
C ASP A 290 -1.39 16.92 -21.31
N ARG A 291 -2.07 15.77 -21.25
CA ARG A 291 -3.52 15.71 -21.04
C ARG A 291 -3.83 15.98 -19.56
N PRO A 292 -4.75 16.90 -19.24
CA PRO A 292 -5.19 17.11 -17.86
C PRO A 292 -5.77 15.85 -17.23
N ILE A 293 -5.29 15.51 -16.04
CA ILE A 293 -5.85 14.48 -15.14
C ILE A 293 -6.59 15.14 -13.97
N ALA A 294 -6.06 16.22 -13.40
CA ALA A 294 -6.61 16.88 -12.22
C ALA A 294 -6.20 18.36 -12.14
N VAL A 295 -6.79 19.10 -11.20
CA VAL A 295 -6.30 20.40 -10.72
C VAL A 295 -5.95 20.27 -9.24
N LEU A 296 -4.82 20.86 -8.84
CA LEU A 296 -4.44 21.02 -7.44
C LEU A 296 -4.59 22.51 -7.09
N SER A 297 -5.38 22.82 -6.06
CA SER A 297 -5.77 24.18 -5.67
C SER A 297 -5.26 24.58 -4.28
N ASP A 298 -5.30 25.89 -4.01
CA ASP A 298 -4.84 26.54 -2.78
C ASP A 298 -3.45 26.06 -2.32
N ILE A 299 -2.55 25.94 -3.29
CA ILE A 299 -1.32 25.15 -3.19
C ILE A 299 -0.31 25.69 -2.17
N GLU A 300 0.43 24.76 -1.58
CA GLU A 300 1.45 25.01 -0.57
C GLU A 300 2.73 24.28 -0.96
N ILE A 301 3.84 24.99 -1.13
CA ILE A 301 5.10 24.42 -1.60
C ILE A 301 6.17 24.51 -0.51
N TYR A 302 6.60 23.34 -0.03
CA TYR A 302 7.47 23.18 1.13
C TYR A 302 8.63 22.21 0.84
N LYS A 303 9.57 22.04 1.78
CA LYS A 303 10.84 21.33 1.50
C LYS A 303 10.68 19.81 1.48
N HIS A 304 11.26 19.15 0.48
CA HIS A 304 11.42 17.71 0.48
C HIS A 304 12.73 17.33 1.21
N ASN A 305 12.68 17.21 2.54
CA ASN A 305 13.80 16.66 3.32
C ASN A 305 13.95 15.15 3.04
N LYS A 306 14.48 14.78 1.86
CA LYS A 306 14.52 13.40 1.33
C LYS A 306 15.09 12.39 2.33
N GLU A 307 16.30 12.64 2.85
CA GLU A 307 16.95 11.74 3.81
C GLU A 307 16.10 11.51 5.07
N GLU A 308 15.51 12.57 5.63
CA GLU A 308 14.63 12.49 6.79
C GLU A 308 13.33 11.73 6.50
N ARG A 309 12.70 12.00 5.34
CA ARG A 309 11.51 11.27 4.86
C ARG A 309 11.80 9.78 4.75
N ILE A 310 12.94 9.42 4.16
CA ILE A 310 13.37 8.04 3.97
C ILE A 310 13.66 7.38 5.34
N ALA A 311 14.48 8.02 6.17
CA ALA A 311 14.86 7.53 7.50
C ALA A 311 13.66 7.25 8.40
N ARG A 312 12.69 8.16 8.46
CA ARG A 312 11.49 8.02 9.31
C ARG A 312 10.49 7.02 8.75
N THR A 313 10.30 6.95 7.43
CA THR A 313 9.32 6.04 6.81
C THR A 313 9.82 4.59 6.78
N TRP A 314 11.07 4.34 6.36
CA TRP A 314 11.64 2.98 6.23
C TRP A 314 12.48 2.52 7.42
N GLY A 315 12.88 3.40 8.36
CA GLY A 315 13.78 3.05 9.46
C GLY A 315 15.25 2.87 9.06
N THR A 316 15.62 3.32 7.86
CA THR A 316 16.97 3.25 7.27
C THR A 316 17.08 4.24 6.11
N THR A 317 18.31 4.59 5.69
CA THR A 317 18.61 5.40 4.49
C THR A 317 19.49 4.64 3.49
N ALA A 318 19.54 3.30 3.60
CA ALA A 318 20.35 2.46 2.73
C ALA A 318 19.93 2.58 1.23
N PRO A 319 20.89 2.64 0.28
CA PRO A 319 20.58 2.63 -1.14
C PRO A 319 20.02 1.27 -1.59
N GLY A 320 19.32 1.26 -2.72
CA GLY A 320 18.67 0.07 -3.29
C GLY A 320 17.31 -0.25 -2.66
N LEU A 321 16.70 0.67 -1.90
CA LEU A 321 15.30 0.57 -1.47
C LEU A 321 14.39 0.90 -2.67
N PRO A 322 13.63 -0.06 -3.23
CA PRO A 322 13.11 0.05 -4.60
C PRO A 322 12.14 1.22 -4.82
N TYR A 323 11.28 1.52 -3.84
CA TYR A 323 10.38 2.68 -3.92
C TYR A 323 11.13 4.01 -3.75
N VAL A 324 12.21 4.03 -2.96
CA VAL A 324 13.03 5.23 -2.76
C VAL A 324 13.75 5.62 -4.05
N GLU A 325 14.34 4.64 -4.75
CA GLU A 325 15.02 4.91 -6.02
C GLU A 325 14.05 5.33 -7.14
N GLU A 326 12.86 4.73 -7.21
CA GLU A 326 11.81 5.07 -8.17
C GLU A 326 11.23 6.48 -7.94
N ALA A 327 10.88 6.81 -6.68
CA ALA A 327 9.96 7.93 -6.38
C ALA A 327 10.50 8.98 -5.39
N ILE A 328 11.76 8.88 -4.94
CA ILE A 328 12.34 9.84 -3.97
C ILE A 328 13.76 10.30 -4.35
N THR A 329 14.68 9.40 -4.72
CA THR A 329 16.09 9.74 -5.00
C THR A 329 16.22 10.84 -6.05
N ASN A 330 15.57 10.64 -7.20
CA ASN A 330 15.60 11.56 -8.34
C ASN A 330 14.43 12.55 -8.38
N ALA A 331 13.59 12.57 -7.34
CA ALA A 331 12.42 13.45 -7.25
C ALA A 331 12.81 14.92 -7.05
N GLY A 332 11.83 15.84 -7.12
CA GLY A 332 12.06 17.25 -6.79
C GLY A 332 12.47 17.46 -5.32
N ASP A 333 13.24 18.51 -5.04
CA ASP A 333 13.65 18.89 -3.67
C ASP A 333 12.57 19.71 -2.92
N TRP A 334 11.41 19.87 -3.55
CA TRP A 334 10.22 20.50 -2.97
C TRP A 334 9.02 19.58 -3.12
N LEU A 335 8.11 19.65 -2.15
CA LEU A 335 6.81 19.00 -2.18
C LEU A 335 5.73 20.06 -2.37
N ILE A 336 4.68 19.70 -3.09
CA ILE A 336 3.48 20.53 -3.30
C ILE A 336 2.27 19.81 -2.71
N GLY A 337 1.68 20.44 -1.70
CA GLY A 337 0.38 20.06 -1.12
C GLY A 337 -0.73 20.97 -1.63
N GLY A 338 -1.98 20.53 -1.48
CA GLY A 338 -3.14 21.29 -1.90
C GLY A 338 -4.39 20.43 -2.08
N ASP A 339 -5.52 21.09 -2.32
CA ASP A 339 -6.83 20.47 -2.46
C ASP A 339 -7.00 19.99 -3.90
N LEU A 340 -7.28 18.70 -4.08
CA LEU A 340 -7.21 17.99 -5.35
C LEU A 340 -8.60 17.74 -5.93
N GLU A 341 -8.81 18.11 -7.20
CA GLU A 341 -10.03 17.74 -7.94
C GLU A 341 -9.63 16.99 -9.22
N VAL A 342 -10.06 15.73 -9.34
CA VAL A 342 -9.66 14.80 -10.40
C VAL A 342 -10.75 14.74 -11.47
N ILE A 343 -10.37 14.88 -12.74
CA ILE A 343 -11.31 15.13 -13.84
C ILE A 343 -12.14 13.88 -14.18
N GLU A 344 -11.54 12.69 -14.13
CA GLU A 344 -12.17 11.41 -14.46
C GLU A 344 -11.62 10.30 -13.54
N PRO A 345 -12.40 9.23 -13.26
CA PRO A 345 -11.89 8.04 -12.59
C PRO A 345 -10.67 7.45 -13.32
N ILE A 346 -9.61 7.12 -12.58
CA ILE A 346 -8.31 6.76 -13.19
C ILE A 346 -8.36 5.34 -13.79
N LYS A 347 -8.22 5.28 -15.12
CA LYS A 347 -8.11 4.02 -15.88
C LYS A 347 -6.69 3.76 -16.39
N TYR A 348 -6.35 2.48 -16.50
CA TYR A 348 -5.06 2.00 -17.00
C TYR A 348 -5.18 1.34 -18.37
N ASN A 349 -6.37 0.82 -18.72
CA ASN A 349 -6.68 0.15 -19.98
C ASN A 349 -5.80 -1.09 -20.25
N ASP A 350 -5.38 -1.77 -19.19
CA ASP A 350 -4.51 -2.95 -19.19
C ASP A 350 -5.28 -4.29 -19.13
N GLY A 351 -6.60 -4.24 -19.27
CA GLY A 351 -7.49 -5.40 -19.13
C GLY A 351 -7.81 -5.80 -17.68
N LEU A 352 -7.47 -4.98 -16.69
CA LEU A 352 -7.74 -5.23 -15.26
C LEU A 352 -8.57 -4.14 -14.56
N ASP A 353 -9.00 -3.09 -15.27
CA ASP A 353 -9.78 -1.99 -14.68
C ASP A 353 -11.11 -2.46 -14.06
N GLN A 354 -11.71 -3.55 -14.56
CA GLN A 354 -12.91 -4.17 -13.96
C GLN A 354 -12.70 -4.74 -12.54
N TYR A 355 -11.44 -4.94 -12.12
CA TYR A 355 -11.08 -5.34 -10.77
C TYR A 355 -10.65 -4.15 -9.89
N ARG A 356 -10.47 -2.95 -10.45
CA ARG A 356 -10.13 -1.73 -9.70
C ARG A 356 -11.42 -1.11 -9.14
N LEU A 357 -11.95 -1.76 -8.11
CA LEU A 357 -13.16 -1.33 -7.42
C LEU A 357 -12.84 -0.30 -6.34
N SER A 358 -13.50 0.86 -6.41
CA SER A 358 -13.33 1.94 -5.44
C SER A 358 -13.80 1.53 -4.03
N PRO A 359 -13.39 2.23 -2.96
CA PRO A 359 -13.91 2.02 -1.61
C PRO A 359 -15.45 2.15 -1.52
N ALA A 360 -16.08 2.96 -2.37
CA ALA A 360 -17.53 3.06 -2.46
C ALA A 360 -18.14 1.82 -3.13
N GLN A 361 -17.62 1.41 -4.30
CA GLN A 361 -18.07 0.22 -5.03
C GLN A 361 -17.87 -1.07 -4.21
N LEU A 362 -16.80 -1.16 -3.43
CA LEU A 362 -16.57 -2.27 -2.50
C LEU A 362 -17.64 -2.31 -1.39
N ARG A 363 -17.98 -1.16 -0.79
CA ARG A 363 -19.07 -1.08 0.21
C ARG A 363 -20.42 -1.46 -0.39
N GLU A 364 -20.70 -1.03 -1.62
CA GLU A 364 -21.91 -1.43 -2.37
C GLU A 364 -21.94 -2.93 -2.63
N GLU A 365 -20.83 -3.54 -3.06
CA GLU A 365 -20.73 -4.99 -3.30
C GLU A 365 -20.91 -5.79 -1.99
N PHE A 366 -20.33 -5.36 -0.87
CA PHE A 366 -20.54 -6.02 0.42
C PHE A 366 -21.98 -5.88 0.91
N ALA A 367 -22.62 -4.72 0.71
CA ALA A 367 -24.03 -4.52 1.00
C ALA A 367 -24.93 -5.38 0.10
N ARG A 368 -24.64 -5.46 -1.20
CA ARG A 368 -25.35 -6.31 -2.18
C ARG A 368 -25.25 -7.79 -1.84
N ARG A 369 -24.09 -8.26 -1.34
CA ARG A 369 -23.92 -9.63 -0.83
C ARG A 369 -24.57 -9.86 0.53
N ASN A 370 -25.10 -8.83 1.21
CA ASN A 370 -25.57 -8.89 2.60
C ASN A 370 -24.50 -9.39 3.58
N ALA A 371 -23.27 -8.86 3.47
CA ALA A 371 -22.17 -9.22 4.35
C ALA A 371 -22.37 -8.66 5.77
N ASP A 372 -22.22 -9.50 6.79
CA ASP A 372 -22.25 -9.08 8.20
C ASP A 372 -20.84 -8.92 8.80
N ALA A 373 -19.85 -9.60 8.24
CA ALA A 373 -18.43 -9.32 8.41
C ALA A 373 -17.70 -9.24 7.06
N VAL A 374 -16.66 -8.40 6.99
CA VAL A 374 -15.78 -8.28 5.83
C VAL A 374 -14.34 -8.35 6.31
N PHE A 375 -13.62 -9.38 5.90
CA PHE A 375 -12.24 -9.63 6.33
C PHE A 375 -11.27 -9.45 5.16
N ALA A 376 -10.34 -8.51 5.29
CA ALA A 376 -9.39 -8.18 4.23
C ALA A 376 -8.11 -9.01 4.32
N PHE A 377 -7.64 -9.47 3.15
CA PHE A 377 -6.32 -10.08 2.96
C PHE A 377 -5.51 -9.25 1.96
N GLN A 378 -4.55 -8.47 2.49
CA GLN A 378 -3.57 -7.71 1.71
C GLN A 378 -2.49 -8.65 1.16
N LEU A 379 -2.16 -8.53 -0.13
CA LEU A 379 -1.09 -9.30 -0.76
C LEU A 379 -0.45 -8.59 -1.96
N ARG A 380 0.83 -8.90 -2.20
CA ARG A 380 1.60 -8.52 -3.41
C ARG A 380 2.20 -9.73 -4.14
N ASN A 381 1.97 -10.93 -3.61
CA ASN A 381 2.58 -12.19 -4.02
C ASN A 381 1.50 -13.17 -4.52
N PRO A 382 1.86 -14.23 -5.27
CA PRO A 382 0.95 -15.35 -5.53
C PRO A 382 0.35 -15.95 -4.25
N VAL A 383 -0.88 -16.46 -4.36
CA VAL A 383 -1.56 -17.17 -3.26
C VAL A 383 -1.13 -18.63 -3.26
N HIS A 384 -0.37 -19.01 -2.24
CA HIS A 384 -0.11 -20.42 -1.90
C HIS A 384 -1.01 -20.83 -0.71
N ASN A 385 -1.11 -22.13 -0.44
CA ASN A 385 -2.09 -22.66 0.51
C ASN A 385 -1.85 -22.23 1.97
N GLY A 386 -0.70 -21.62 2.28
CA GLY A 386 -0.46 -20.96 3.57
C GLY A 386 -1.25 -19.65 3.71
N HIS A 387 -1.35 -18.86 2.64
CA HIS A 387 -2.26 -17.72 2.59
C HIS A 387 -3.73 -18.18 2.65
N ALA A 388 -4.07 -19.28 1.94
CA ALA A 388 -5.40 -19.87 2.00
C ALA A 388 -5.77 -20.37 3.41
N LEU A 389 -4.84 -20.97 4.15
CA LEU A 389 -5.04 -21.38 5.55
C LEU A 389 -5.40 -20.17 6.44
N LEU A 390 -4.70 -19.04 6.30
CA LEU A 390 -5.01 -17.81 7.03
C LEU A 390 -6.43 -17.28 6.71
N MET A 391 -6.82 -17.30 5.44
CA MET A 391 -8.14 -16.82 4.99
C MET A 391 -9.29 -17.76 5.38
N THR A 392 -9.09 -19.08 5.27
CA THR A 392 -10.10 -20.09 5.62
C THR A 392 -10.28 -20.25 7.12
N ASP A 393 -9.20 -20.22 7.91
CA ASP A 393 -9.28 -20.20 9.38
C ASP A 393 -9.90 -18.89 9.89
N THR A 394 -9.63 -17.75 9.23
CA THR A 394 -10.36 -16.50 9.50
C THR A 394 -11.87 -16.66 9.25
N ARG A 395 -12.27 -17.20 8.09
CA ARG A 395 -13.69 -17.48 7.81
C ARG A 395 -14.32 -18.33 8.91
N LYS A 396 -13.63 -19.41 9.30
CA LYS A 396 -14.10 -20.31 10.35
C LYS A 396 -14.30 -19.57 11.68
N ARG A 397 -13.29 -18.84 12.16
CA ARG A 397 -13.37 -18.05 13.40
C ARG A 397 -14.55 -17.08 13.40
N LEU A 398 -14.84 -16.44 12.26
CA LEU A 398 -15.99 -15.53 12.15
C LEU A 398 -17.34 -16.26 12.24
N LEU A 399 -17.46 -17.45 11.62
CA LEU A 399 -18.64 -18.31 11.78
C LEU A 399 -18.79 -18.79 13.24
N ASP A 400 -17.69 -19.18 13.88
CA ASP A 400 -17.63 -19.58 15.30
C ASP A 400 -17.98 -18.41 16.25
N MET A 401 -17.60 -17.17 15.90
CA MET A 401 -18.02 -15.92 16.57
C MET A 401 -19.50 -15.56 16.33
N GLY A 402 -20.20 -16.29 15.47
CA GLY A 402 -21.64 -16.16 15.25
C GLY A 402 -22.05 -15.38 14.00
N TYR A 403 -21.11 -14.80 13.22
CA TYR A 403 -21.43 -14.21 11.92
C TYR A 403 -22.00 -15.27 10.97
N LYS A 404 -22.90 -14.87 10.07
CA LYS A 404 -23.63 -15.76 9.15
C LYS A 404 -23.14 -15.64 7.72
N ASN A 405 -22.65 -14.46 7.33
CA ASN A 405 -22.16 -14.19 5.98
C ASN A 405 -20.87 -13.35 5.99
N PRO A 406 -19.78 -13.86 6.60
CA PRO A 406 -18.48 -13.22 6.47
C PRO A 406 -18.02 -13.28 5.00
N VAL A 407 -17.51 -12.18 4.45
CA VAL A 407 -16.99 -12.09 3.08
C VAL A 407 -15.49 -11.80 3.09
N LEU A 408 -14.72 -12.58 2.31
CA LEU A 408 -13.30 -12.34 2.07
C LEU A 408 -13.16 -11.20 1.07
N LEU A 409 -12.38 -10.17 1.43
CA LEU A 409 -11.83 -9.21 0.48
C LEU A 409 -10.39 -9.62 0.15
N LEU A 410 -10.23 -10.41 -0.92
CA LEU A 410 -8.93 -10.81 -1.46
C LEU A 410 -8.39 -9.65 -2.28
N HIS A 411 -7.36 -8.97 -1.80
CA HIS A 411 -7.10 -7.59 -2.19
C HIS A 411 -5.66 -7.36 -2.69
N PRO A 412 -5.27 -7.93 -3.85
CA PRO A 412 -3.96 -7.73 -4.43
C PRO A 412 -3.63 -6.24 -4.65
N LEU A 413 -2.43 -5.83 -4.26
CA LEU A 413 -1.89 -4.52 -4.60
C LEU A 413 -1.50 -4.46 -6.08
N GLY A 414 -1.85 -3.36 -6.76
CA GLY A 414 -1.68 -3.19 -8.21
C GLY A 414 -1.03 -1.89 -8.68
N GLY A 415 -0.57 -1.01 -7.77
CA GLY A 415 0.39 0.03 -8.13
C GLY A 415 1.80 -0.51 -8.33
N PHE A 416 2.81 0.35 -8.22
CA PHE A 416 4.23 0.01 -8.30
C PHE A 416 4.61 -1.15 -7.37
N THR A 417 5.39 -2.09 -7.92
CA THR A 417 6.05 -3.19 -7.21
C THR A 417 7.45 -3.37 -7.77
N LYS A 418 8.42 -3.73 -6.93
CA LYS A 418 9.82 -3.94 -7.32
C LYS A 418 9.98 -5.05 -8.37
N ALA A 419 11.01 -4.94 -9.21
CA ALA A 419 11.16 -5.71 -10.45
C ALA A 419 11.24 -7.24 -10.32
N ASP A 420 11.55 -7.81 -9.14
CA ASP A 420 11.57 -9.26 -8.92
C ASP A 420 10.27 -9.84 -8.33
N ASP A 421 9.29 -9.00 -7.96
CA ASP A 421 7.93 -9.45 -7.59
C ASP A 421 7.14 -9.84 -8.85
N VAL A 422 6.15 -10.75 -8.72
CA VAL A 422 5.35 -11.21 -9.87
C VAL A 422 4.45 -10.08 -10.39
N PRO A 423 4.42 -9.78 -11.71
CA PRO A 423 3.58 -8.73 -12.28
C PRO A 423 2.09 -8.95 -12.00
N LEU A 424 1.35 -7.84 -11.88
CA LEU A 424 -0.06 -7.83 -11.50
C LEU A 424 -0.93 -8.76 -12.35
N SER A 425 -0.80 -8.73 -13.68
CA SER A 425 -1.58 -9.57 -14.61
C SER A 425 -1.33 -11.07 -14.41
N TRP A 426 -0.10 -11.48 -14.11
CA TRP A 426 0.21 -12.88 -13.77
C TRP A 426 -0.29 -13.27 -12.37
N ARG A 427 -0.30 -12.33 -11.41
CA ARG A 427 -0.93 -12.56 -10.09
C ARG A 427 -2.44 -12.72 -10.19
N MET A 428 -3.13 -11.89 -10.97
CA MET A 428 -4.59 -11.99 -11.16
C MET A 428 -4.97 -13.36 -11.76
N LYS A 429 -4.31 -13.77 -12.86
CA LYS A 429 -4.47 -15.13 -13.44
C LYS A 429 -4.22 -16.25 -12.42
N GLN A 430 -3.24 -16.08 -11.54
CA GLN A 430 -2.93 -17.08 -10.51
C GLN A 430 -4.00 -17.13 -9.41
N HIS A 431 -4.55 -15.97 -9.03
CA HIS A 431 -5.64 -15.88 -8.04
C HIS A 431 -6.97 -16.41 -8.62
N GLU A 432 -7.23 -16.20 -9.91
CA GLU A 432 -8.36 -16.80 -10.64
C GLU A 432 -8.31 -18.34 -10.55
N LYS A 433 -7.15 -18.98 -10.77
CA LYS A 433 -7.01 -20.45 -10.60
C LYS A 433 -7.20 -20.93 -9.16
N VAL A 434 -6.75 -20.18 -8.16
CA VAL A 434 -7.01 -20.49 -6.74
C VAL A 434 -8.50 -20.50 -6.39
N LEU A 435 -9.31 -19.71 -7.12
CA LEU A 435 -10.77 -19.64 -6.97
C LEU A 435 -11.49 -20.72 -7.81
N GLU A 436 -11.05 -20.97 -9.05
CA GLU A 436 -11.56 -22.07 -9.89
C GLU A 436 -11.36 -23.44 -9.24
N GLU A 437 -10.20 -23.67 -8.61
CA GLU A 437 -9.86 -24.93 -7.91
C GLU A 437 -10.47 -25.01 -6.50
N GLY A 438 -11.32 -24.05 -6.10
CA GLY A 438 -12.08 -24.08 -4.84
C GLY A 438 -11.27 -23.92 -3.55
N VAL A 439 -9.96 -23.62 -3.64
CA VAL A 439 -9.09 -23.35 -2.48
C VAL A 439 -9.51 -22.08 -1.74
N LEU A 440 -10.14 -21.15 -2.44
CA LEU A 440 -10.99 -20.10 -1.88
C LEU A 440 -12.39 -20.20 -2.51
N ASN A 441 -13.45 -19.98 -1.74
CA ASN A 441 -14.83 -20.04 -2.25
C ASN A 441 -15.21 -18.71 -2.95
N PRO A 442 -15.54 -18.71 -4.27
CA PRO A 442 -15.88 -17.49 -5.01
C PRO A 442 -17.14 -16.76 -4.50
N GLU A 443 -18.18 -17.50 -4.09
CA GLU A 443 -19.45 -16.92 -3.62
C GLU A 443 -19.24 -16.03 -2.39
N SER A 444 -18.28 -16.40 -1.54
CA SER A 444 -17.92 -15.65 -0.34
C SER A 444 -16.64 -14.80 -0.49
N THR A 445 -16.17 -14.56 -1.71
CA THR A 445 -14.97 -13.79 -2.00
C THR A 445 -15.24 -12.65 -2.98
N VAL A 446 -14.77 -11.46 -2.65
CA VAL A 446 -14.62 -10.33 -3.56
C VAL A 446 -13.12 -10.20 -3.88
N VAL A 447 -12.78 -10.18 -5.16
CA VAL A 447 -11.42 -9.93 -5.64
C VAL A 447 -11.36 -8.50 -6.18
N ALA A 448 -10.46 -7.68 -5.64
CA ALA A 448 -10.28 -6.30 -6.08
C ALA A 448 -8.81 -5.87 -6.02
N ILE A 449 -8.42 -4.95 -6.89
CA ILE A 449 -7.06 -4.44 -7.01
C ILE A 449 -6.94 -3.13 -6.22
N PHE A 450 -6.07 -3.12 -5.21
CA PHE A 450 -5.75 -1.92 -4.43
C PHE A 450 -4.75 -1.07 -5.22
N PRO A 451 -5.07 0.18 -5.60
CA PRO A 451 -4.26 0.95 -6.55
C PRO A 451 -2.95 1.54 -5.97
N SER A 452 -2.73 1.45 -4.65
CA SER A 452 -1.54 2.00 -4.00
C SER A 452 -0.23 1.45 -4.58
N PRO A 453 0.80 2.30 -4.74
CA PRO A 453 2.19 1.88 -4.79
C PRO A 453 2.60 1.07 -3.55
N MET A 454 3.54 0.15 -3.71
CA MET A 454 4.17 -0.62 -2.63
C MET A 454 5.49 0.03 -2.19
N HIS A 455 5.60 0.40 -0.91
CA HIS A 455 6.80 1.05 -0.35
C HIS A 455 7.87 0.04 0.07
N TYR A 456 7.43 -1.16 0.48
CA TYR A 456 8.24 -2.13 1.20
C TYR A 456 8.70 -1.59 2.57
N ALA A 457 7.86 -0.77 3.22
CA ALA A 457 8.14 -0.08 4.49
C ALA A 457 7.55 -0.79 5.74
N GLY A 458 7.23 -2.08 5.63
CA GLY A 458 7.04 -2.97 6.79
C GLY A 458 6.01 -2.48 7.84
N PRO A 459 6.40 -2.35 9.13
CA PRO A 459 5.50 -1.89 10.20
C PRO A 459 4.92 -0.48 9.99
N THR A 460 5.58 0.38 9.21
CA THR A 460 5.02 1.67 8.79
C THR A 460 3.91 1.43 7.77
N GLU A 461 4.19 0.65 6.72
CA GLU A 461 3.27 0.47 5.59
C GLU A 461 2.05 -0.41 5.90
N VAL A 462 2.17 -1.39 6.80
CA VAL A 462 1.03 -2.27 7.15
C VAL A 462 -0.13 -1.50 7.78
N GLN A 463 0.15 -0.39 8.47
CA GLN A 463 -0.88 0.53 8.99
C GLN A 463 -1.67 1.17 7.86
N TRP A 464 -0.99 1.69 6.82
CA TRP A 464 -1.62 2.20 5.60
C TRP A 464 -2.45 1.11 4.88
N HIS A 465 -1.89 -0.10 4.71
CA HIS A 465 -2.60 -1.22 4.07
C HIS A 465 -3.87 -1.63 4.83
N ALA A 466 -3.93 -1.42 6.15
CA ALA A 466 -5.10 -1.65 6.99
C ALA A 466 -6.08 -0.47 6.97
N LYS A 467 -5.61 0.77 7.12
CA LYS A 467 -6.40 2.02 7.05
C LYS A 467 -7.17 2.12 5.72
N ALA A 468 -6.51 1.85 4.60
CA ALA A 468 -7.16 1.82 3.29
C ALA A 468 -8.32 0.80 3.23
N ARG A 469 -8.25 -0.28 4.01
CA ARG A 469 -9.28 -1.34 4.06
C ARG A 469 -10.39 -1.04 5.06
N ILE A 470 -10.13 -0.25 6.11
CA ILE A 470 -11.17 0.43 6.90
C ILE A 470 -12.01 1.32 5.97
N ASN A 471 -11.35 2.16 5.15
CA ASN A 471 -12.06 3.03 4.21
C ASN A 471 -12.88 2.23 3.18
N ALA A 472 -12.40 1.08 2.72
CA ALA A 472 -13.19 0.13 1.90
C ALA A 472 -14.27 -0.69 2.66
N GLY A 473 -14.45 -0.51 3.97
CA GLY A 473 -15.53 -1.13 4.76
C GLY A 473 -15.18 -2.42 5.50
N ALA A 474 -13.95 -2.92 5.40
CA ALA A 474 -13.52 -4.13 6.10
C ALA A 474 -13.45 -3.92 7.63
N ASN A 475 -14.18 -4.75 8.38
CA ASN A 475 -14.21 -4.70 9.84
C ASN A 475 -13.23 -5.70 10.51
N PHE A 476 -12.61 -6.60 9.74
CA PHE A 476 -11.49 -7.45 10.15
C PHE A 476 -10.30 -7.34 9.18
N TYR A 477 -9.07 -7.47 9.68
CA TYR A 477 -7.85 -7.42 8.86
C TYR A 477 -6.86 -8.52 9.25
N ILE A 478 -6.51 -9.38 8.29
CA ILE A 478 -5.56 -10.49 8.49
C ILE A 478 -4.13 -9.96 8.41
N VAL A 479 -3.30 -10.29 9.41
CA VAL A 479 -1.87 -9.91 9.42
C VAL A 479 -0.97 -11.08 9.82
N GLY A 480 0.02 -11.39 8.96
CA GLY A 480 0.95 -12.51 9.11
C GLY A 480 2.32 -12.12 9.66
N ARG A 481 3.34 -12.92 9.31
CA ARG A 481 4.77 -12.61 9.51
C ARG A 481 5.20 -11.51 8.55
N ASP A 482 6.02 -10.57 9.01
CA ASP A 482 6.76 -9.59 8.18
C ASP A 482 5.88 -8.89 7.11
N PRO A 483 4.70 -8.35 7.51
CA PRO A 483 3.80 -7.72 6.57
C PRO A 483 4.47 -6.47 5.97
N ALA A 484 4.35 -6.31 4.65
CA ALA A 484 5.03 -5.29 3.86
C ALA A 484 6.58 -5.28 3.95
N GLY A 485 7.21 -6.33 4.49
CA GLY A 485 8.67 -6.44 4.55
C GLY A 485 9.36 -6.87 3.25
N MET A 486 10.69 -6.73 3.26
CA MET A 486 11.65 -7.29 2.31
C MET A 486 13.00 -7.51 3.00
N SER A 487 13.94 -8.20 2.35
CA SER A 487 15.33 -8.29 2.81
C SER A 487 16.07 -6.95 2.63
N HIS A 488 17.01 -6.65 3.51
CA HIS A 488 17.78 -5.39 3.47
C HIS A 488 18.68 -5.34 2.21
N PRO A 489 18.63 -4.29 1.37
CA PRO A 489 19.33 -4.28 0.08
C PRO A 489 20.82 -4.61 0.15
N THR A 490 21.51 -4.09 1.17
CA THR A 490 22.96 -4.22 1.35
C THR A 490 23.40 -5.22 2.43
N ALA A 491 22.46 -5.93 3.10
CA ALA A 491 22.80 -6.76 4.26
C ALA A 491 22.02 -8.09 4.28
N LYS A 492 22.67 -9.17 4.74
CA LYS A 492 22.09 -10.53 4.76
C LYS A 492 21.10 -10.74 5.93
N ARG A 493 20.05 -9.92 5.99
CA ARG A 493 18.97 -9.94 6.99
C ARG A 493 17.65 -9.43 6.41
N ASP A 494 16.55 -9.72 7.08
CA ASP A 494 15.28 -9.01 6.84
C ASP A 494 15.43 -7.52 7.24
N LEU A 495 14.71 -6.63 6.55
CA LEU A 495 14.76 -5.19 6.80
C LEU A 495 14.17 -4.84 8.18
N TYR A 496 13.11 -5.56 8.58
CA TYR A 496 12.36 -5.40 9.82
C TYR A 496 12.36 -6.67 10.69
N ASP A 497 11.99 -6.54 11.96
CA ASP A 497 11.61 -7.69 12.78
C ASP A 497 10.26 -8.26 12.32
N ALA A 498 10.21 -9.58 12.22
CA ALA A 498 9.12 -10.34 11.62
C ALA A 498 7.78 -10.27 12.37
N ASP A 499 7.78 -9.84 13.64
CA ASP A 499 6.57 -9.64 14.45
C ASP A 499 6.21 -8.16 14.64
N HIS A 500 7.12 -7.21 14.36
CA HIS A 500 6.87 -5.78 14.57
C HIS A 500 5.62 -5.30 13.83
N GLY A 501 5.36 -5.76 12.61
CA GLY A 501 4.17 -5.37 11.86
C GLY A 501 2.85 -5.72 12.58
N LYS A 502 2.78 -6.88 13.23
CA LYS A 502 1.61 -7.28 14.05
C LYS A 502 1.50 -6.45 15.33
N LYS A 503 2.63 -6.27 16.03
CA LYS A 503 2.72 -5.51 17.29
C LYS A 503 2.30 -4.05 17.09
N VAL A 504 2.90 -3.36 16.11
CA VAL A 504 2.59 -1.98 15.74
C VAL A 504 1.12 -1.83 15.33
N LEU A 505 0.61 -2.72 14.47
CA LEU A 505 -0.78 -2.63 14.02
C LEU A 505 -1.80 -2.78 15.16
N SER A 506 -1.49 -3.55 16.21
CA SER A 506 -2.33 -3.69 17.41
C SER A 506 -2.27 -2.52 18.40
N MET A 507 -1.40 -1.53 18.18
CA MET A 507 -1.24 -0.34 19.03
C MET A 507 -1.20 0.98 18.22
N ALA A 508 -1.58 0.94 16.95
CA ALA A 508 -1.50 2.07 16.04
C ALA A 508 -2.69 3.03 16.23
N PRO A 509 -2.46 4.35 16.37
CA PRO A 509 -3.53 5.32 16.58
C PRO A 509 -4.46 5.38 15.36
N GLY A 510 -5.77 5.45 15.62
CA GLY A 510 -6.84 5.48 14.62
C GLY A 510 -7.25 4.10 14.07
N LEU A 511 -6.57 3.01 14.45
CA LEU A 511 -6.90 1.63 14.04
C LEU A 511 -7.58 0.81 15.15
N GLU A 512 -7.87 1.39 16.30
CA GLU A 512 -8.41 0.72 17.51
C GLU A 512 -9.78 0.05 17.28
N ARG A 513 -10.49 0.53 16.24
CA ARG A 513 -11.80 0.06 15.79
C ARG A 513 -11.76 -1.11 14.82
N LEU A 514 -10.60 -1.45 14.27
CA LEU A 514 -10.41 -2.53 13.31
C LEU A 514 -9.98 -3.82 14.01
N ASN A 515 -10.70 -4.91 13.77
CA ASN A 515 -10.38 -6.20 14.39
C ASN A 515 -9.16 -6.83 13.71
N ILE A 516 -7.98 -6.58 14.26
CA ILE A 516 -6.73 -7.18 13.81
C ILE A 516 -6.72 -8.68 14.13
N LEU A 517 -6.51 -9.51 13.10
CA LEU A 517 -6.40 -10.95 13.22
C LEU A 517 -4.93 -11.38 12.98
N PRO A 518 -4.10 -11.43 14.05
CA PRO A 518 -2.71 -11.84 13.94
C PRO A 518 -2.57 -13.35 13.80
N PHE A 519 -1.72 -13.79 12.88
CA PHE A 519 -1.41 -15.19 12.67
C PHE A 519 0.05 -15.55 12.97
N ARG A 520 0.25 -16.82 13.36
CA ARG A 520 1.55 -17.49 13.36
C ARG A 520 1.97 -17.79 11.92
N VAL A 521 3.25 -18.12 11.72
CA VAL A 521 3.76 -18.53 10.40
C VAL A 521 3.06 -19.82 9.96
N ALA A 522 2.58 -19.88 8.72
CA ALA A 522 2.13 -21.11 8.08
C ALA A 522 3.29 -21.72 7.28
N ALA A 523 3.50 -23.03 7.40
CA ALA A 523 4.56 -23.78 6.73
C ALA A 523 4.02 -25.12 6.20
N TYR A 524 4.76 -25.80 5.33
CA TYR A 524 4.33 -27.09 4.79
C TYR A 524 4.68 -28.21 5.76
N ASP A 525 3.66 -28.85 6.34
CA ASP A 525 3.81 -30.01 7.20
C ASP A 525 4.04 -31.26 6.34
N THR A 526 5.23 -31.86 6.47
CA THR A 526 5.66 -33.02 5.68
C THR A 526 5.00 -34.33 6.11
N LYS A 527 4.44 -34.41 7.32
CA LYS A 527 3.70 -35.58 7.84
C LYS A 527 2.24 -35.54 7.39
N GLN A 528 1.59 -34.38 7.53
CA GLN A 528 0.21 -34.13 7.13
C GLN A 528 0.03 -33.85 5.64
N LYS A 529 1.14 -33.62 4.90
CA LYS A 529 1.19 -33.30 3.47
C LYS A 529 0.31 -32.11 3.06
N LYS A 530 0.35 -31.04 3.85
CA LYS A 530 -0.45 -29.81 3.64
C LYS A 530 0.18 -28.62 4.35
N MET A 531 -0.35 -27.43 4.11
CA MET A 531 0.00 -26.25 4.90
C MET A 531 -0.66 -26.29 6.29
N ASP A 532 0.11 -26.02 7.35
CA ASP A 532 -0.33 -25.96 8.75
C ASP A 532 0.40 -24.81 9.48
N PHE A 533 -0.07 -24.44 10.67
CA PHE A 533 0.57 -23.42 11.51
C PHE A 533 1.83 -23.99 12.18
N PHE A 534 2.96 -23.30 12.01
CA PHE A 534 4.25 -23.73 12.54
C PHE A 534 4.23 -23.94 14.07
N ASP A 535 4.73 -25.09 14.49
CA ASP A 535 4.84 -25.54 15.86
C ASP A 535 6.31 -25.82 16.21
N PRO A 536 6.94 -25.00 17.08
CA PRO A 536 8.35 -25.14 17.44
C PRO A 536 8.74 -26.48 18.07
N SER A 537 7.80 -27.21 18.67
CA SER A 537 8.07 -28.50 19.33
C SER A 537 8.33 -29.64 18.36
N ARG A 538 7.83 -29.51 17.13
CA ARG A 538 7.98 -30.45 16.00
C ARG A 538 8.53 -29.77 14.75
N LYS A 539 9.44 -28.81 14.96
CA LYS A 539 10.02 -27.93 13.93
C LYS A 539 10.51 -28.68 12.67
N ASP A 540 11.03 -29.89 12.83
CA ASP A 540 11.68 -30.68 11.78
C ASP A 540 10.66 -31.38 10.84
N ASP A 541 9.37 -31.39 11.21
CA ASP A 541 8.28 -31.80 10.33
C ASP A 541 7.93 -30.72 9.29
N PHE A 542 8.37 -29.47 9.47
CA PHE A 542 7.96 -28.32 8.66
C PHE A 542 8.99 -27.90 7.61
N LEU A 543 8.56 -27.83 6.35
CA LEU A 543 9.32 -27.25 5.25
C LEU A 543 8.89 -25.79 5.02
N PHE A 544 9.87 -24.88 5.09
CA PHE A 544 9.71 -23.49 4.66
C PHE A 544 10.15 -23.34 3.20
N ILE A 545 9.25 -22.86 2.34
CA ILE A 545 9.52 -22.54 0.94
C ILE A 545 9.45 -21.01 0.79
N SER A 546 10.63 -20.37 0.71
CA SER A 546 10.72 -18.92 0.49
C SER A 546 10.30 -18.56 -0.94
N GLY A 547 9.94 -17.30 -1.18
CA GLY A 547 9.67 -16.79 -2.53
C GLY A 547 10.83 -17.05 -3.50
N THR A 548 12.08 -16.96 -3.04
CA THR A 548 13.24 -17.31 -3.89
C THR A 548 13.30 -18.81 -4.20
N LYS A 549 13.05 -19.71 -3.23
CA LYS A 549 12.98 -21.16 -3.52
C LYS A 549 11.82 -21.50 -4.46
N MET A 550 10.67 -20.86 -4.29
CA MET A 550 9.51 -20.98 -5.19
C MET A 550 9.88 -20.58 -6.63
N ARG A 551 10.61 -19.46 -6.79
CA ARG A 551 11.10 -18.99 -8.09
C ARG A 551 12.11 -19.94 -8.73
N THR A 552 13.00 -20.57 -7.96
CA THR A 552 13.93 -21.60 -8.46
C THR A 552 13.17 -22.83 -8.95
N LEU A 553 12.22 -23.36 -8.16
CA LEU A 553 11.42 -24.53 -8.54
C LEU A 553 10.70 -24.30 -9.88
N ALA A 554 9.98 -23.18 -10.00
CA ALA A 554 9.24 -22.86 -11.22
C ALA A 554 10.14 -22.72 -12.46
N LYS A 555 11.30 -22.04 -12.33
CA LYS A 555 12.29 -21.91 -13.41
C LYS A 555 12.91 -23.24 -13.85
N ASN A 556 13.04 -24.18 -12.92
CA ASN A 556 13.54 -25.52 -13.22
C ASN A 556 12.43 -26.48 -13.71
N ARG A 557 11.17 -26.00 -13.78
CA ARG A 557 9.94 -26.81 -13.98
C ARG A 557 9.75 -27.92 -12.92
N GLU A 558 10.43 -27.80 -11.78
CA GLU A 558 10.18 -28.59 -10.59
C GLU A 558 8.88 -28.12 -9.93
N SER A 559 8.14 -29.02 -9.29
CA SER A 559 6.97 -28.63 -8.48
C SER A 559 7.33 -28.51 -7.00
N PRO A 560 6.69 -27.60 -6.23
CA PRO A 560 6.68 -27.69 -4.78
C PRO A 560 5.98 -28.99 -4.34
N PRO A 561 6.10 -29.38 -3.06
CA PRO A 561 5.30 -30.49 -2.52
C PRO A 561 3.81 -30.30 -2.79
N ASP A 562 3.12 -31.38 -3.10
CA ASP A 562 1.66 -31.41 -3.24
C ASP A 562 0.98 -30.79 -2.01
N GLY A 563 -0.13 -30.08 -2.21
CA GLY A 563 -0.80 -29.33 -1.15
C GLY A 563 -0.12 -28.02 -0.70
N PHE A 564 1.06 -27.64 -1.24
CA PHE A 564 1.66 -26.30 -1.01
C PHE A 564 0.92 -25.17 -1.75
N MET A 565 0.49 -25.42 -2.98
CA MET A 565 -0.27 -24.50 -3.85
C MET A 565 -1.16 -25.35 -4.77
N CYS A 566 -2.31 -24.83 -5.20
CA CYS A 566 -3.17 -25.46 -6.19
C CYS A 566 -2.45 -25.68 -7.55
N PRO A 567 -2.56 -26.87 -8.19
CA PRO A 567 -1.86 -27.18 -9.44
C PRO A 567 -2.02 -26.18 -10.59
N GLY A 568 -3.22 -25.66 -10.86
CA GLY A 568 -3.44 -24.66 -11.92
C GLY A 568 -2.81 -23.31 -11.56
N GLY A 569 -2.94 -22.88 -10.30
CA GLY A 569 -2.21 -21.73 -9.77
C GLY A 569 -0.68 -21.88 -9.83
N TRP A 570 -0.14 -23.09 -9.65
CA TRP A 570 1.28 -23.38 -9.87
C TRP A 570 1.66 -23.28 -11.35
N LYS A 571 0.85 -23.85 -12.25
CA LYS A 571 1.05 -23.81 -13.70
C LYS A 571 1.19 -22.37 -14.23
N VAL A 572 0.34 -21.44 -13.76
CA VAL A 572 0.43 -20.02 -14.13
C VAL A 572 1.77 -19.39 -13.73
N LEU A 573 2.39 -19.83 -12.63
CA LEU A 573 3.73 -19.38 -12.25
C LEU A 573 4.82 -19.99 -13.12
N VAL A 574 4.72 -21.28 -13.49
CA VAL A 574 5.66 -21.90 -14.43
C VAL A 574 5.58 -21.21 -15.80
N GLU A 575 4.38 -20.94 -16.32
CA GLU A 575 4.16 -20.18 -17.57
C GLU A 575 4.77 -18.77 -17.50
N TYR A 576 4.65 -18.08 -16.36
CA TYR A 576 5.31 -16.79 -16.13
C TYR A 576 6.84 -16.93 -16.14
N TYR A 577 7.41 -17.89 -15.39
CA TYR A 577 8.87 -18.01 -15.29
C TYR A 577 9.55 -18.53 -16.56
N ASP A 578 8.89 -19.39 -17.32
CA ASP A 578 9.29 -19.76 -18.68
C ASP A 578 9.31 -18.52 -19.60
N SER A 579 8.34 -17.60 -19.48
CA SER A 579 8.30 -16.36 -20.28
C SER A 579 9.42 -15.36 -19.98
N LEU A 580 10.20 -15.57 -18.91
CA LEU A 580 11.40 -14.79 -18.58
C LEU A 580 12.69 -15.40 -19.16
N VAL A 581 12.65 -16.62 -19.67
CA VAL A 581 13.80 -17.27 -20.31
C VAL A 581 13.86 -16.82 -21.77
N PRO A 582 14.96 -16.21 -22.24
CA PRO A 582 15.12 -15.90 -23.66
C PRO A 582 15.09 -17.21 -24.47
N SER A 583 14.22 -17.28 -25.48
CA SER A 583 14.14 -18.46 -26.35
C SER A 583 15.45 -18.67 -27.10
N GLU A 584 16.14 -19.78 -26.84
CA GLU A 584 17.31 -20.21 -27.61
C GLU A 584 16.91 -20.39 -29.08
N GLY A 585 17.28 -19.42 -29.93
CA GLY A 585 16.96 -19.39 -31.36
C GLY A 585 16.47 -18.06 -31.92
N SER A 586 16.06 -17.08 -31.10
CA SER A 586 15.53 -15.79 -31.61
C SER A 586 16.61 -14.78 -32.04
N SER A 587 17.66 -15.24 -32.75
CA SER A 587 18.74 -14.40 -33.30
C SER A 587 18.38 -13.79 -34.67
N LYS A 588 17.18 -13.23 -34.79
CA LYS A 588 16.76 -12.44 -35.97
C LYS A 588 16.19 -11.09 -35.55
N LEU A 589 16.88 -10.04 -36.01
CA LEU A 589 16.50 -8.64 -36.16
C LEU A 589 15.20 -8.21 -35.45
N ARG A 590 15.34 -7.43 -34.38
CA ARG A 590 14.26 -6.52 -33.94
C ARG A 590 14.20 -5.35 -34.91
N GLU A 591 13.07 -5.17 -35.57
CA GLU A 591 12.76 -3.89 -36.22
C GLU A 591 12.57 -2.78 -35.17
N PRO A 592 12.91 -1.52 -35.48
CA PRO A 592 12.68 -0.42 -34.55
C PRO A 592 11.19 -0.12 -34.42
N VAL A 593 10.69 -0.10 -33.18
CA VAL A 593 9.37 0.49 -32.89
C VAL A 593 9.47 1.99 -33.16
N ALA A 594 8.52 2.53 -33.93
CA ALA A 594 8.48 3.95 -34.29
C ALA A 594 8.23 4.86 -33.06
N ALA A 595 8.65 6.11 -33.18
CA ALA A 595 8.61 7.14 -32.13
C ALA A 595 7.20 7.69 -31.84
#